data_AF-A0A2P4SZB3-F1
#
_entry.id   AF-A0A2P4SZB3-F1
#
_cell.length_a   1.000
_cell.length_b   1.000
_cell.length_c   1.000
_cell.angle_alpha   90.00
_cell.angle_beta   90.00
_cell.angle_gamma   90.00
#
_symmetry.space_group_name_H-M   'P 1'
#
loop_
_entity.id
_entity.type
_entity.pdbx_description
1 polymer ?
#
loop_
_entity_poly.entity_id
_entity_poly.type
_entity_poly.pdbx_seq_one_letter_code
_entity_poly.pdbx_strand_id
1 'polypeptide(L)'
;LFLFVVSELGSVDKIINSLTQILEGVLQADQQMMEKTKAKVFSALITVLQMKEMKVNEIPQYSQLVLSVCETLQDEVIALFDQTRHSLTLGDATDDKDSMETDDASRVKHKDQRDGVCVLGLHLAKELCEVDDDGDYWLQITRKVPVLPTIFTALEISLRVKQNLHFTEASLHLLLTLARTQQGAAAVAGAGVSQSVCLPLLSVYQLSTNGAIQTSASSRKSQDAPSWPGVYRLSMSLMERLLKTLRYNFLTEALDFVGVHQERILQCLNAVRTVQSLACLEEADHTVGFILQLSNFTKEWHFHLPQLMRDMQVNLCYLCQACTSLLHSRKMLQHYLQTKNGDSLPSSVTPRVQRNPQASSKHPSPESEAAEQKALLMVQYSLLKILSKSLAALRHFTPDVCQILLDQSLDLAEYNVLFVLSFTTPAFDSDVAPSFGTLLATVNVALNMLGELDKKKEPFPQAAGLNMQEGTKTLKSLLMFTMENCFYLLISQAMRYLRDPAVHPRDKQRMKQELSSELSTLLSSLSRYFRRGGPSSPASGVLPSPQGKSASKLGPEGQEPLFQLVQAFVRHVQR
;
A
#
# COMPACT_ATOMS: atom_id res chain seq x y z
N LEU A 1 -22.91 -4.88 -26.64
CA LEU A 1 -23.90 -3.95 -27.24
C LEU A 1 -24.10 -2.67 -26.42
N PHE A 2 -24.20 -2.71 -25.08
CA PHE A 2 -24.28 -1.47 -24.26
C PHE A 2 -23.07 -0.53 -24.42
N LEU A 3 -21.86 -1.10 -24.57
CA LEU A 3 -20.62 -0.34 -24.82
C LEU A 3 -20.55 0.35 -26.19
N PHE A 4 -21.36 -0.07 -27.17
CA PHE A 4 -21.35 0.51 -28.52
C PHE A 4 -22.38 1.63 -28.68
N VAL A 5 -23.41 1.66 -27.82
CA VAL A 5 -24.42 2.73 -27.82
C VAL A 5 -23.89 4.00 -27.15
N VAL A 6 -22.89 3.89 -26.26
CA VAL A 6 -22.34 5.06 -25.53
C VAL A 6 -21.47 5.98 -26.39
N SER A 7 -20.92 5.50 -27.50
CA SER A 7 -20.23 6.38 -28.46
C SER A 7 -21.19 7.26 -29.29
N GLU A 8 -22.51 7.00 -29.26
CA GLU A 8 -23.55 7.81 -29.91
C GLU A 8 -24.42 8.61 -28.91
N LEU A 9 -24.16 8.53 -27.61
CA LEU A 9 -24.89 9.35 -26.63
C LEU A 9 -24.45 10.82 -26.78
N GLY A 10 -25.43 11.73 -26.85
CA GLY A 10 -25.19 13.18 -26.97
C GLY A 10 -24.25 13.74 -25.89
N SER A 11 -23.88 15.03 -25.98
CA SER A 11 -22.88 15.62 -25.05
C SER A 11 -23.14 15.16 -23.61
N VAL A 12 -22.12 14.57 -22.98
CA VAL A 12 -22.20 13.95 -21.63
C VAL A 12 -22.88 14.89 -20.62
N ASP A 13 -22.69 16.19 -20.80
CA ASP A 13 -23.32 17.26 -20.05
C ASP A 13 -24.86 17.21 -20.11
N LYS A 14 -25.46 16.83 -21.25
CA LYS A 14 -26.92 16.61 -21.38
C LYS A 14 -27.40 15.39 -20.59
N ILE A 15 -26.59 14.34 -20.50
CA ILE A 15 -26.91 13.14 -19.72
C ILE A 15 -26.89 13.50 -18.23
N ILE A 16 -25.84 14.19 -17.78
CA ILE A 16 -25.74 14.65 -16.39
C ILE A 16 -26.90 15.58 -16.03
N ASN A 17 -27.20 16.56 -16.88
CA ASN A 17 -28.37 17.43 -16.69
C ASN A 17 -29.67 16.64 -16.52
N SER A 18 -29.89 15.66 -17.40
CA SER A 18 -31.10 14.83 -17.37
C SER A 18 -31.16 13.99 -16.08
N LEU A 19 -30.03 13.42 -15.66
CA LEU A 19 -29.93 12.64 -14.43
C LEU A 19 -30.12 13.51 -13.17
N THR A 20 -29.57 14.74 -13.14
CA THR A 20 -29.78 15.69 -12.05
C THR A 20 -31.25 16.09 -11.94
N GLN A 21 -31.91 16.39 -13.06
CA GLN A 21 -33.35 16.70 -13.07
C GLN A 21 -34.21 15.51 -12.63
N ILE A 22 -33.87 14.29 -13.06
CA ILE A 22 -34.54 13.07 -12.59
C ILE A 22 -34.31 12.92 -11.09
N LEU A 23 -33.10 13.17 -10.57
CA LEU A 23 -32.81 13.10 -9.14
C LEU A 23 -33.68 14.09 -8.36
N GLU A 24 -33.76 15.35 -8.77
CA GLU A 24 -34.61 16.35 -8.11
C GLU A 24 -36.09 15.93 -8.08
N GLY A 25 -36.62 15.48 -9.22
CA GLY A 25 -37.98 14.94 -9.30
C GLY A 25 -38.16 13.70 -8.43
N VAL A 26 -37.10 12.90 -8.27
CA VAL A 26 -37.11 11.69 -7.44
C VAL A 26 -37.04 12.02 -5.94
N LEU A 27 -36.37 13.10 -5.56
CA LEU A 27 -36.33 13.54 -4.17
C LEU A 27 -37.65 14.19 -3.72
N GLN A 28 -38.45 14.69 -4.65
CA GLN A 28 -39.75 15.31 -4.38
C GLN A 28 -40.93 14.32 -4.30
N ALA A 29 -40.77 13.03 -4.62
CA ALA A 29 -41.87 12.05 -4.66
C ALA A 29 -41.75 10.90 -3.62
N ASP A 30 -42.87 10.19 -3.40
CA ASP A 30 -43.19 9.32 -2.24
C ASP A 30 -42.23 8.12 -1.95
N GLN A 31 -42.10 7.73 -0.68
CA GLN A 31 -40.89 7.13 -0.08
C GLN A 31 -40.44 5.74 -0.61
N GLN A 32 -41.36 4.80 -0.91
CA GLN A 32 -41.00 3.36 -1.07
C GLN A 32 -40.71 2.88 -2.50
N MET A 33 -41.42 3.38 -3.53
CA MET A 33 -41.08 3.06 -4.93
C MET A 33 -39.77 3.73 -5.39
N MET A 34 -39.29 4.69 -4.60
CA MET A 34 -38.23 5.61 -4.99
C MET A 34 -36.84 5.16 -4.60
N GLU A 35 -36.65 4.30 -3.58
CA GLU A 35 -35.30 3.82 -3.23
C GLU A 35 -34.60 3.11 -4.40
N LYS A 36 -35.33 2.24 -5.12
CA LYS A 36 -34.80 1.56 -6.32
C LYS A 36 -34.45 2.56 -7.43
N THR A 37 -35.25 3.61 -7.58
CA THR A 37 -35.03 4.66 -8.59
C THR A 37 -33.84 5.53 -8.19
N LYS A 38 -33.75 5.97 -6.93
CA LYS A 38 -32.59 6.68 -6.36
C LYS A 38 -31.30 5.90 -6.57
N ALA A 39 -31.29 4.61 -6.21
CA ALA A 39 -30.13 3.74 -6.41
C ALA A 39 -29.69 3.68 -7.89
N LYS A 40 -30.64 3.51 -8.82
CA LYS A 40 -30.34 3.51 -10.26
C LYS A 40 -29.79 4.84 -10.75
N VAL A 41 -30.35 5.96 -10.29
CA VAL A 41 -29.89 7.30 -10.66
C VAL A 41 -28.48 7.55 -10.13
N PHE A 42 -28.20 7.20 -8.86
CA PHE A 42 -26.86 7.32 -8.28
C PHE A 42 -25.84 6.45 -9.04
N SER A 43 -26.18 5.20 -9.33
CA SER A 43 -25.32 4.30 -10.10
C SER A 43 -25.04 4.83 -11.51
N ALA A 44 -26.04 5.42 -12.18
CA ALA A 44 -25.87 6.06 -13.48
C ALA A 44 -24.94 7.28 -13.38
N LEU A 45 -25.12 8.15 -12.39
CA LEU A 45 -24.26 9.32 -12.17
C LEU A 45 -22.80 8.92 -11.90
N ILE A 46 -22.57 7.95 -11.01
CA ILE A 46 -21.22 7.40 -10.74
C ILE A 46 -20.58 6.92 -12.04
N THR A 47 -21.32 6.14 -12.84
CA THR A 47 -20.80 5.60 -14.11
C THR A 47 -20.41 6.73 -15.07
N VAL A 48 -21.25 7.76 -15.19
CA VAL A 48 -20.97 8.91 -16.07
C VAL A 48 -19.75 9.70 -15.61
N LEU A 49 -19.61 9.94 -14.30
CA LEU A 49 -18.46 10.64 -13.71
C LEU A 49 -17.16 9.84 -13.89
N GLN A 50 -17.18 8.52 -13.73
CA GLN A 50 -15.99 7.67 -13.91
C GLN A 50 -15.54 7.54 -15.37
N MET A 51 -16.45 7.73 -16.33
CA MET A 51 -16.13 7.60 -17.76
C MET A 51 -15.37 8.80 -18.33
N LYS A 52 -15.34 9.95 -17.64
CA LYS A 52 -14.74 11.18 -18.15
C LYS A 52 -14.10 11.97 -17.00
N GLU A 53 -12.85 12.37 -17.15
CA GLU A 53 -12.20 13.31 -16.21
C GLU A 53 -12.86 14.70 -16.34
N MET A 54 -13.96 14.90 -15.62
CA MET A 54 -14.73 16.14 -15.65
C MET A 54 -14.22 17.13 -14.62
N LYS A 55 -14.36 18.42 -14.92
CA LYS A 55 -14.13 19.51 -13.96
C LYS A 55 -15.45 20.03 -13.40
N VAL A 56 -15.42 20.67 -12.22
CA VAL A 56 -16.61 21.27 -11.59
C VAL A 56 -17.42 22.12 -12.56
N ASN A 57 -16.76 22.96 -13.37
CA ASN A 57 -17.39 23.86 -14.34
C ASN A 57 -18.15 23.14 -15.46
N GLU A 58 -17.89 21.85 -15.66
CA GLU A 58 -18.54 21.02 -16.67
C GLU A 58 -19.78 20.30 -16.12
N ILE A 59 -19.97 20.32 -14.80
CA ILE A 59 -21.14 19.75 -14.13
C ILE A 59 -22.16 20.87 -13.84
N PRO A 60 -23.31 20.85 -14.52
CA PRO A 60 -24.34 21.86 -14.33
C PRO A 60 -24.93 21.79 -12.91
N GLN A 61 -25.09 22.95 -12.28
CA GLN A 61 -25.64 23.06 -10.92
C GLN A 61 -24.91 22.17 -9.88
N TYR A 62 -23.60 21.98 -10.06
CA TYR A 62 -22.77 21.12 -9.20
C TYR A 62 -23.05 21.29 -7.69
N SER A 63 -23.10 22.53 -7.18
CA SER A 63 -23.38 22.79 -5.76
C SER A 63 -24.73 22.26 -5.28
N GLN A 64 -25.77 22.34 -6.13
CA GLN A 64 -27.10 21.82 -5.82
C GLN A 64 -27.14 20.30 -5.86
N LEU A 65 -26.43 19.69 -6.82
CA LEU A 65 -26.27 18.24 -6.89
C LEU A 65 -25.57 17.70 -5.64
N VAL A 66 -24.44 18.31 -5.25
CA VAL A 66 -23.70 17.93 -4.03
C VAL A 66 -24.58 18.07 -2.79
N LEU A 67 -25.32 19.18 -2.65
CA LEU A 67 -26.26 19.39 -1.55
C LEU A 67 -27.31 18.28 -1.48
N SER A 68 -27.98 17.99 -2.59
CA SER A 68 -29.05 16.99 -2.69
C SER A 68 -28.54 15.58 -2.35
N VAL A 69 -27.33 15.24 -2.81
CA VAL A 69 -26.67 13.97 -2.46
C VAL A 69 -26.32 13.92 -0.97
N CYS A 70 -25.81 15.01 -0.39
CA CYS A 70 -25.48 15.07 1.04
C CYS A 70 -26.71 14.96 1.94
N GLU A 71 -27.81 15.61 1.61
CA GLU A 71 -29.08 15.52 2.35
C GLU A 71 -29.62 14.09 2.30
N THR A 72 -29.71 13.51 1.10
CA THR A 72 -30.15 12.11 0.93
C THR A 72 -29.25 11.15 1.70
N LEU A 73 -27.94 11.35 1.63
CA LEU A 73 -26.96 10.52 2.31
C LEU A 73 -27.11 10.64 3.84
N GLN A 74 -27.33 11.84 4.37
CA GLN A 74 -27.54 12.03 5.80
C GLN A 74 -28.74 11.22 6.30
N ASP A 75 -29.89 11.31 5.62
CA ASP A 75 -31.10 10.57 5.99
C ASP A 75 -30.88 9.04 5.95
N GLU A 76 -30.21 8.54 4.91
CA GLU A 76 -29.91 7.11 4.78
C GLU A 76 -28.95 6.60 5.85
N VAL A 77 -27.94 7.40 6.23
CA VAL A 77 -26.98 7.04 7.28
C VAL A 77 -27.63 7.05 8.66
N ILE A 78 -28.52 8.01 8.95
CA ILE A 78 -29.30 8.02 10.20
C ILE A 78 -30.16 6.75 10.28
N ALA A 79 -30.88 6.41 9.21
CA ALA A 79 -31.70 5.21 9.17
C ALA A 79 -30.87 3.92 9.34
N LEU A 80 -29.68 3.83 8.73
CA LEU A 80 -28.76 2.71 8.91
C LEU A 80 -28.27 2.63 10.37
N PHE A 81 -27.93 3.76 10.97
CA PHE A 81 -27.50 3.86 12.36
C PHE A 81 -28.59 3.38 13.32
N ASP A 82 -29.81 3.86 13.17
CA ASP A 82 -30.95 3.46 14.00
C ASP A 82 -31.23 1.96 13.88
N GLN A 83 -31.21 1.42 12.65
CA GLN A 83 -31.35 -0.01 12.41
C GLN A 83 -30.26 -0.82 13.13
N THR A 84 -29.01 -0.36 13.07
CA THR A 84 -27.86 -1.04 13.71
C THR A 84 -27.99 -1.01 15.23
N ARG A 85 -28.42 0.13 15.80
CA ARG A 85 -28.65 0.26 17.24
C ARG A 85 -29.79 -0.61 17.74
N HIS A 86 -30.90 -0.65 17.01
CA HIS A 86 -32.03 -1.50 17.37
C HIS A 86 -31.67 -2.99 17.33
N SER A 87 -30.86 -3.41 16.34
CA SER A 87 -30.32 -4.77 16.26
C SER A 87 -29.54 -5.16 17.51
N LEU A 88 -28.75 -4.25 18.08
CA LEU A 88 -28.00 -4.49 19.32
C LEU A 88 -28.91 -4.65 20.54
N THR A 89 -29.99 -3.85 20.64
CA THR A 89 -30.93 -3.95 21.76
C THR A 89 -31.80 -5.20 21.73
N LEU A 90 -32.09 -5.75 20.54
CA LEU A 90 -32.85 -7.00 20.38
C LEU A 90 -31.96 -8.25 20.50
N GLY A 91 -30.68 -8.15 20.13
CA GLY A 91 -29.72 -9.27 20.23
C GLY A 91 -29.40 -9.71 21.66
N ASP A 92 -29.64 -8.85 22.65
CA ASP A 92 -29.50 -9.18 24.08
C ASP A 92 -30.75 -9.85 24.69
N ALA A 93 -31.86 -9.92 23.94
CA ALA A 93 -33.15 -10.42 24.43
C ALA A 93 -33.47 -11.87 24.01
N THR A 94 -32.62 -12.53 23.22
CA THR A 94 -32.88 -13.88 22.70
C THR A 94 -32.10 -14.95 23.46
N ASP A 95 -32.45 -15.17 24.71
CA ASP A 95 -32.23 -16.45 25.41
C ASP A 95 -33.53 -17.05 25.99
N ASP A 96 -34.69 -16.46 25.68
CA ASP A 96 -35.99 -17.07 26.00
C ASP A 96 -36.50 -17.90 24.82
N LYS A 97 -36.31 -19.22 24.97
CA LYS A 97 -37.04 -20.26 24.26
C LYS A 97 -38.54 -20.13 24.58
N ASP A 98 -39.37 -20.40 23.58
CA ASP A 98 -40.83 -20.59 23.67
C ASP A 98 -41.74 -19.35 23.51
N SER A 99 -41.59 -18.62 22.40
CA SER A 99 -42.72 -17.83 21.88
C SER A 99 -43.16 -18.36 20.51
N MET A 100 -44.36 -18.94 20.49
CA MET A 100 -45.05 -19.46 19.33
C MET A 100 -46.10 -18.43 18.91
N GLU A 101 -45.71 -17.38 18.17
CA GLU A 101 -46.69 -16.47 17.56
C GLU A 101 -46.33 -16.10 16.11
N THR A 102 -47.40 -16.21 15.32
CA THR A 102 -47.67 -15.87 13.92
C THR A 102 -46.85 -14.75 13.27
N ASP A 103 -46.23 -15.10 12.13
CA ASP A 103 -46.20 -14.40 10.83
C ASP A 103 -46.62 -12.91 10.81
N ASP A 104 -45.80 -12.00 11.36
CA ASP A 104 -45.83 -10.56 10.98
C ASP A 104 -44.60 -9.71 11.38
N ALA A 105 -43.41 -10.32 11.46
CA ALA A 105 -42.17 -9.53 11.50
C ALA A 105 -41.71 -9.25 10.06
N SER A 106 -42.23 -8.16 9.48
CA SER A 106 -41.78 -7.64 8.19
C SER A 106 -40.26 -7.71 8.08
N ARG A 107 -39.74 -8.48 7.12
CA ARG A 107 -38.31 -8.61 6.81
C ARG A 107 -37.68 -7.22 6.71
N VAL A 108 -37.07 -6.71 7.79
CA VAL A 108 -36.35 -5.44 7.78
C VAL A 108 -35.23 -5.62 6.76
N LYS A 109 -35.36 -5.02 5.58
CA LYS A 109 -34.34 -5.09 4.55
C LYS A 109 -33.06 -4.51 5.16
N HIS A 110 -32.01 -5.31 5.18
CA HIS A 110 -30.68 -4.85 5.60
C HIS A 110 -30.32 -3.65 4.71
N LYS A 111 -30.16 -2.44 5.28
CA LYS A 111 -29.84 -1.23 4.51
C LYS A 111 -28.41 -1.23 3.98
N ASP A 112 -27.51 -1.97 4.63
CA ASP A 112 -26.17 -2.22 4.09
C ASP A 112 -26.24 -3.23 2.94
N GLN A 113 -26.39 -2.70 1.73
CA GLN A 113 -26.31 -3.43 0.48
C GLN A 113 -25.34 -2.68 -0.44
N ARG A 114 -24.50 -3.40 -1.17
CA ARG A 114 -23.56 -2.82 -2.13
C ARG A 114 -24.23 -1.81 -3.08
N ASP A 115 -25.43 -2.16 -3.57
CA ASP A 115 -26.22 -1.34 -4.51
C ASP A 115 -27.36 -0.58 -3.80
N GLY A 116 -27.30 -0.47 -2.47
CA GLY A 116 -28.24 0.30 -1.68
C GLY A 116 -27.99 1.81 -1.79
N VAL A 117 -29.03 2.62 -1.58
CA VAL A 117 -28.96 4.09 -1.71
C VAL A 117 -27.89 4.68 -0.78
N CYS A 118 -27.76 4.19 0.45
CA CYS A 118 -26.74 4.64 1.40
C CYS A 118 -25.31 4.45 0.85
N VAL A 119 -24.99 3.24 0.37
CA VAL A 119 -23.64 2.90 -0.12
C VAL A 119 -23.36 3.60 -1.44
N LEU A 120 -24.33 3.64 -2.36
CA LEU A 120 -24.20 4.39 -3.61
C LEU A 120 -24.08 5.89 -3.38
N GLY A 121 -24.76 6.44 -2.37
CA GLY A 121 -24.65 7.85 -1.98
C GLY A 121 -23.23 8.21 -1.53
N LEU A 122 -22.57 7.35 -0.76
CA LEU A 122 -21.16 7.53 -0.37
C LEU A 122 -20.22 7.49 -1.58
N HIS A 123 -20.41 6.55 -2.50
CA HIS A 123 -19.61 6.48 -3.73
C HIS A 123 -19.86 7.69 -4.63
N LEU A 124 -21.10 8.13 -4.81
CA LEU A 124 -21.41 9.32 -5.58
C LEU A 124 -20.80 10.57 -4.94
N ALA A 125 -20.89 10.71 -3.62
CA ALA A 125 -20.21 11.78 -2.89
C ALA A 125 -18.69 11.74 -3.11
N LYS A 126 -18.07 10.55 -3.09
CA LYS A 126 -16.64 10.38 -3.40
C LYS A 126 -16.32 10.88 -4.81
N GLU A 127 -17.04 10.43 -5.83
CA GLU A 127 -16.79 10.86 -7.22
C GLU A 127 -16.98 12.37 -7.38
N LEU A 128 -18.01 12.95 -6.74
CA LEU A 128 -18.21 14.40 -6.75
C LEU A 128 -17.04 15.14 -6.07
N CYS A 129 -16.51 14.63 -4.95
CA CYS A 129 -15.33 15.20 -4.30
C CYS A 129 -14.07 15.08 -5.16
N GLU A 130 -13.94 14.06 -6.01
CA GLU A 130 -12.80 13.93 -6.91
C GLU A 130 -12.80 14.96 -8.04
N VAL A 131 -13.98 15.48 -8.39
CA VAL A 131 -14.14 16.56 -9.36
C VAL A 131 -13.85 17.94 -8.77
N ASP A 132 -14.03 18.13 -7.46
CA ASP A 132 -13.73 19.37 -6.73
C ASP A 132 -12.26 19.42 -6.29
N ASP A 133 -11.38 19.79 -7.22
CA ASP A 133 -9.92 19.81 -7.04
C ASP A 133 -9.46 20.54 -5.76
N ASP A 134 -10.10 21.68 -5.44
CA ASP A 134 -9.76 22.53 -4.29
C ASP A 134 -10.55 22.18 -3.01
N GLY A 135 -11.69 21.49 -3.14
CA GLY A 135 -12.56 21.07 -2.04
C GLY A 135 -13.43 22.19 -1.45
N ASP A 136 -13.49 23.35 -2.09
CA ASP A 136 -14.19 24.54 -1.58
C ASP A 136 -15.72 24.37 -1.62
N TYR A 137 -16.26 23.70 -2.65
CA TYR A 137 -17.69 23.48 -2.78
C TYR A 137 -18.16 22.47 -1.74
N TRP A 138 -17.43 21.37 -1.55
CA TRP A 138 -17.72 20.40 -0.51
C TRP A 138 -17.69 21.03 0.89
N LEU A 139 -16.70 21.89 1.17
CA LEU A 139 -16.60 22.59 2.44
C LEU A 139 -17.82 23.51 2.70
N GLN A 140 -18.34 24.17 1.67
CA GLN A 140 -19.56 24.99 1.80
C GLN A 140 -20.79 24.14 2.12
N ILE A 141 -20.92 22.95 1.55
CA ILE A 141 -22.05 22.05 1.79
C ILE A 141 -21.97 21.41 3.18
N THR A 142 -20.80 20.94 3.62
CA THR A 142 -20.61 20.38 4.97
C THR A 142 -20.89 21.37 6.11
N ARG A 143 -20.84 22.68 5.84
CA ARG A 143 -21.31 23.73 6.78
C ARG A 143 -22.83 23.83 6.88
N LYS A 144 -23.57 23.39 5.86
CA LYS A 144 -25.03 23.41 5.81
C LYS A 144 -25.64 22.11 6.32
N VAL A 145 -25.00 20.98 6.01
CA VAL A 145 -25.49 19.62 6.28
C VAL A 145 -24.42 18.87 7.09
N PRO A 146 -24.72 18.38 8.32
CA PRO A 146 -23.75 17.70 9.18
C PRO A 146 -23.50 16.25 8.76
N VAL A 147 -23.20 16.05 7.47
CA VAL A 147 -23.01 14.74 6.85
C VAL A 147 -21.81 13.99 7.44
N LEU A 148 -20.67 14.67 7.66
CA LEU A 148 -19.46 14.04 8.21
C LEU A 148 -19.66 13.53 9.65
N PRO A 149 -20.15 14.34 10.62
CA PRO A 149 -20.46 13.83 11.97
C PRO A 149 -21.41 12.63 11.96
N THR A 150 -22.41 12.65 11.08
CA THR A 150 -23.39 11.56 10.94
C THR A 150 -22.73 10.28 10.43
N ILE A 151 -21.89 10.38 9.39
CA ILE A 151 -21.08 9.26 8.88
C ILE A 151 -20.18 8.71 9.97
N PHE A 152 -19.48 9.56 10.72
CA PHE A 152 -18.57 9.13 11.79
C PHE A 152 -19.28 8.38 12.90
N THR A 153 -20.43 8.86 13.33
CA THR A 153 -21.25 8.22 14.37
C THR A 153 -21.73 6.83 13.93
N ALA A 154 -22.16 6.68 12.67
CA ALA A 154 -22.55 5.40 12.10
C ALA A 154 -21.35 4.46 11.86
N LEU A 155 -20.21 5.00 11.44
CA LEU A 155 -18.96 4.27 11.22
C LEU A 155 -18.42 3.70 12.53
N GLU A 156 -18.40 4.51 13.59
CA GLU A 156 -17.97 4.09 14.93
C GLU A 156 -18.74 2.87 15.42
N ILE A 157 -20.07 2.89 15.35
CA ILE A 157 -20.90 1.74 15.76
C ILE A 157 -20.65 0.55 14.83
N SER A 158 -20.66 0.77 13.51
CA SER A 158 -20.48 -0.31 12.51
C SER A 158 -19.14 -1.04 12.70
N LEU A 159 -18.07 -0.31 13.01
CA LEU A 159 -16.77 -0.87 13.39
C LEU A 159 -16.90 -1.68 14.69
N ARG A 160 -17.37 -1.08 15.78
CA ARG A 160 -17.46 -1.75 17.10
C ARG A 160 -18.19 -3.08 17.05
N VAL A 161 -19.29 -3.14 16.30
CA VAL A 161 -20.15 -4.33 16.23
C VAL A 161 -19.84 -5.22 15.02
N LYS A 162 -18.88 -4.81 14.19
CA LYS A 162 -18.44 -5.52 12.99
C LYS A 162 -19.61 -5.83 12.03
N GLN A 163 -20.45 -4.83 11.79
CA GLN A 163 -21.58 -4.88 10.84
C GLN A 163 -21.45 -3.77 9.79
N ASN A 164 -22.34 -3.76 8.80
CA ASN A 164 -22.41 -2.77 7.73
C ASN A 164 -21.09 -2.61 6.96
N LEU A 165 -20.57 -3.72 6.44
CA LEU A 165 -19.25 -3.76 5.81
C LEU A 165 -19.20 -2.89 4.54
N HIS A 166 -20.26 -2.89 3.72
CA HIS A 166 -20.26 -2.09 2.49
C HIS A 166 -20.26 -0.59 2.80
N PHE A 167 -21.08 -0.16 3.76
CA PHE A 167 -21.10 1.19 4.28
C PHE A 167 -19.76 1.62 4.89
N THR A 168 -19.16 0.76 5.72
CA THR A 168 -17.87 1.04 6.39
C THR A 168 -16.77 1.29 5.35
N GLU A 169 -16.66 0.42 4.34
CA GLU A 169 -15.68 0.54 3.28
C GLU A 169 -15.91 1.78 2.41
N ALA A 170 -17.15 2.02 1.98
CA ALA A 170 -17.52 3.19 1.18
C ALA A 170 -17.27 4.51 1.94
N SER A 171 -17.51 4.52 3.25
CA SER A 171 -17.26 5.67 4.11
C SER A 171 -15.76 5.98 4.18
N LEU A 172 -14.92 4.96 4.41
CA LEU A 172 -13.46 5.15 4.43
C LEU A 172 -12.91 5.60 3.08
N HIS A 173 -13.47 5.13 1.96
CA HIS A 173 -13.11 5.63 0.63
C HIS A 173 -13.46 7.11 0.44
N LEU A 174 -14.66 7.55 0.83
CA LEU A 174 -15.04 8.97 0.82
C LEU A 174 -14.08 9.80 1.68
N LEU A 175 -13.80 9.35 2.92
CA LEU A 175 -12.89 10.05 3.83
C LEU A 175 -11.46 10.15 3.28
N LEU A 176 -10.97 9.09 2.61
CA LEU A 176 -9.64 9.08 1.98
C LEU A 176 -9.56 10.06 0.80
N THR A 177 -10.65 10.19 0.04
CA THR A 177 -10.77 11.18 -1.04
C THR A 177 -10.78 12.59 -0.47
N LEU A 178 -11.56 12.85 0.58
CA LEU A 178 -11.58 14.17 1.26
C LEU A 178 -10.22 14.55 1.84
N ALA A 179 -9.48 13.59 2.39
CA ALA A 179 -8.15 13.84 2.95
C ALA A 179 -7.08 14.22 1.90
N ARG A 180 -7.40 14.22 0.59
CA ARG A 180 -6.50 14.69 -0.49
C ARG A 180 -6.21 16.19 -0.41
N THR A 181 -7.18 16.99 0.00
CA THR A 181 -7.07 18.45 0.06
C THR A 181 -6.87 18.91 1.51
N GLN A 182 -6.30 20.09 1.71
CA GLN A 182 -6.06 20.62 3.04
C GLN A 182 -7.38 20.86 3.79
N GLN A 183 -8.37 21.42 3.10
CA GLN A 183 -9.71 21.72 3.62
C GLN A 183 -10.46 20.44 3.99
N GLY A 184 -10.47 19.45 3.10
CA GLY A 184 -11.15 18.17 3.34
C GLY A 184 -10.49 17.38 4.47
N ALA A 185 -9.15 17.32 4.51
CA ALA A 185 -8.43 16.71 5.62
C ALA A 185 -8.73 17.39 6.96
N ALA A 186 -8.76 18.72 7.00
CA ALA A 186 -9.09 19.47 8.21
C ALA A 186 -10.54 19.23 8.67
N ALA A 187 -11.48 19.13 7.73
CA ALA A 187 -12.87 18.80 8.03
C ALA A 187 -13.01 17.36 8.59
N VAL A 188 -12.31 16.39 8.01
CA VAL A 188 -12.26 14.99 8.48
C VAL A 188 -11.66 14.90 9.89
N ALA A 189 -10.54 15.59 10.13
CA ALA A 189 -9.91 15.63 11.45
C ALA A 189 -10.81 16.32 12.49
N GLY A 190 -11.35 17.50 12.17
CA GLY A 190 -12.21 18.27 13.06
C GLY A 190 -13.56 17.60 13.36
N ALA A 191 -14.05 16.73 12.46
CA ALA A 191 -15.26 15.93 12.69
C ALA A 191 -15.03 14.68 13.56
N GLY A 192 -13.79 14.42 13.99
CA GLY A 192 -13.50 13.41 15.01
C GLY A 192 -13.11 12.03 14.48
N VAL A 193 -12.33 11.97 13.39
CA VAL A 193 -11.82 10.72 12.82
C VAL A 193 -11.06 9.85 13.83
N SER A 194 -10.27 10.46 14.71
CA SER A 194 -9.49 9.73 15.72
C SER A 194 -10.42 9.01 16.69
N GLN A 195 -11.43 9.71 17.22
CA GLN A 195 -12.40 9.16 18.18
C GLN A 195 -13.25 8.05 17.54
N SER A 196 -13.65 8.24 16.28
CA SER A 196 -14.59 7.37 15.58
C SER A 196 -13.93 6.13 14.96
N VAL A 197 -12.61 6.15 14.76
CA VAL A 197 -11.88 5.06 14.10
C VAL A 197 -10.87 4.39 15.02
N CYS A 198 -10.09 5.12 15.82
CA CYS A 198 -8.94 4.58 16.56
C CYS A 198 -9.32 3.40 17.46
N LEU A 199 -10.15 3.61 18.48
CA LEU A 199 -10.59 2.51 19.36
C LEU A 199 -11.55 1.53 18.66
N PRO A 200 -12.56 1.97 17.89
CA PRO A 200 -13.46 1.05 17.20
C PRO A 200 -12.78 0.07 16.24
N LEU A 201 -11.66 0.47 15.62
CA LEU A 201 -10.92 -0.40 14.68
C LEU A 201 -10.35 -1.65 15.36
N LEU A 202 -10.17 -1.64 16.68
CA LEU A 202 -9.70 -2.82 17.43
C LEU A 202 -10.60 -4.05 17.19
N SER A 203 -11.92 -3.88 17.11
CA SER A 203 -12.87 -5.00 16.89
C SER A 203 -12.66 -5.72 15.54
N VAL A 204 -12.04 -5.05 14.57
CA VAL A 204 -11.84 -5.57 13.22
C VAL A 204 -10.82 -6.70 13.23
N TYR A 205 -9.79 -6.60 14.08
CA TYR A 205 -8.67 -7.54 14.13
C TYR A 205 -8.39 -8.16 15.51
N GLN A 206 -9.04 -7.70 16.60
CA GLN A 206 -8.97 -8.37 17.90
C GLN A 206 -9.62 -9.76 17.81
N LEU A 207 -8.92 -10.75 18.34
CA LEU A 207 -9.26 -12.16 18.28
C LEU A 207 -10.23 -12.53 19.42
N SER A 208 -11.16 -13.43 19.13
CA SER A 208 -11.79 -14.28 20.16
C SER A 208 -10.69 -15.02 20.94
N THR A 209 -10.89 -15.18 22.25
CA THR A 209 -9.96 -15.62 23.32
C THR A 209 -9.19 -16.94 23.11
N ASN A 210 -9.26 -17.59 21.94
CA ASN A 210 -8.68 -18.91 21.66
C ASN A 210 -7.41 -18.88 20.77
N GLY A 211 -6.72 -17.75 20.66
CA GLY A 211 -5.30 -17.70 20.21
C GLY A 211 -4.97 -18.12 18.77
N ALA A 212 -5.93 -18.60 17.98
CA ALA A 212 -5.73 -18.89 16.57
C ALA A 212 -6.18 -17.68 15.73
N ILE A 213 -5.23 -17.07 15.03
CA ILE A 213 -5.53 -16.04 14.04
C ILE A 213 -6.41 -16.68 12.96
N GLN A 214 -7.71 -16.34 12.93
CA GLN A 214 -8.49 -16.44 11.70
C GLN A 214 -7.94 -15.39 10.73
N THR A 215 -6.75 -15.63 10.20
CA THR A 215 -6.48 -15.18 8.85
C THR A 215 -7.58 -15.85 8.05
N SER A 216 -8.40 -15.08 7.34
CA SER A 216 -9.44 -15.62 6.48
C SER A 216 -8.78 -16.38 5.34
N ALA A 217 -8.25 -17.55 5.65
CA ALA A 217 -7.59 -18.49 4.77
C ALA A 217 -8.63 -19.44 4.18
N SER A 218 -9.81 -18.92 3.79
CA SER A 218 -10.75 -19.66 2.93
C SER A 218 -11.91 -18.77 2.52
N SER A 219 -11.70 -17.90 1.53
CA SER A 219 -12.82 -17.49 0.70
C SER A 219 -12.29 -17.10 -0.67
N ARG A 220 -12.75 -17.77 -1.72
CA ARG A 220 -12.58 -17.36 -3.12
C ARG A 220 -13.43 -16.11 -3.42
N LYS A 221 -13.44 -15.13 -2.51
CA LYS A 221 -14.01 -13.81 -2.79
C LYS A 221 -13.01 -13.08 -3.69
N SER A 222 -13.52 -12.35 -4.69
CA SER A 222 -12.69 -11.49 -5.52
C SER A 222 -11.84 -10.60 -4.61
N GLN A 223 -10.59 -10.36 -4.99
CA GLN A 223 -9.66 -9.52 -4.22
C GLN A 223 -10.21 -8.09 -4.01
N ASP A 224 -11.15 -7.68 -4.87
CA ASP A 224 -11.88 -6.40 -4.83
C ASP A 224 -13.20 -6.45 -4.06
N ALA A 225 -13.53 -7.55 -3.38
CA ALA A 225 -14.74 -7.63 -2.56
C ALA A 225 -14.50 -7.00 -1.18
N PRO A 226 -15.50 -6.29 -0.63
CA PRO A 226 -15.38 -5.68 0.68
C PRO A 226 -15.01 -6.68 1.77
N SER A 227 -14.10 -6.28 2.67
CA SER A 227 -13.57 -7.16 3.71
C SER A 227 -13.07 -6.39 4.94
N TRP A 228 -13.20 -7.00 6.12
CA TRP A 228 -12.68 -6.42 7.37
C TRP A 228 -11.16 -6.18 7.37
N PRO A 229 -10.32 -7.08 6.82
CA PRO A 229 -8.92 -6.75 6.52
C PRO A 229 -8.76 -5.53 5.60
N GLY A 230 -9.63 -5.38 4.60
CA GLY A 230 -9.72 -4.21 3.74
C GLY A 230 -10.00 -2.92 4.51
N VAL A 231 -10.95 -2.95 5.45
CA VAL A 231 -11.27 -1.85 6.36
C VAL A 231 -10.03 -1.40 7.15
N TYR A 232 -9.28 -2.34 7.74
CA TYR A 232 -8.01 -2.00 8.41
C TYR A 232 -7.02 -1.29 7.48
N ARG A 233 -6.83 -1.80 6.25
CA ARG A 233 -5.92 -1.17 5.26
C ARG A 233 -6.36 0.24 4.87
N LEU A 234 -7.67 0.44 4.70
CA LEU A 234 -8.22 1.76 4.40
C LEU A 234 -8.05 2.72 5.58
N SER A 235 -8.23 2.26 6.81
CA SER A 235 -7.95 3.06 8.02
C SER A 235 -6.47 3.46 8.10
N MET A 236 -5.54 2.53 7.85
CA MET A 236 -4.11 2.86 7.78
C MET A 236 -3.82 3.91 6.70
N SER A 237 -4.43 3.76 5.52
CA SER A 237 -4.29 4.71 4.41
C SER A 237 -4.86 6.09 4.74
N LEU A 238 -5.97 6.13 5.48
CA LEU A 238 -6.60 7.36 5.93
C LEU A 238 -5.70 8.10 6.92
N MET A 239 -5.16 7.42 7.92
CA MET A 239 -4.21 8.02 8.87
C MET A 239 -2.92 8.47 8.17
N GLU A 240 -2.40 7.68 7.23
CA GLU A 240 -1.28 8.07 6.36
C GLU A 240 -1.57 9.36 5.60
N ARG A 241 -2.74 9.43 4.95
CA ARG A 241 -3.12 10.58 4.13
C ARG A 241 -3.34 11.82 4.98
N LEU A 242 -4.03 11.71 6.11
CA LEU A 242 -4.26 12.83 7.02
C LEU A 242 -2.96 13.38 7.57
N LEU A 243 -2.04 12.51 8.01
CA LEU A 243 -0.72 12.94 8.49
C LEU A 243 0.09 13.60 7.38
N LYS A 244 0.05 13.06 6.15
CA LYS A 244 0.76 13.65 5.01
C LYS A 244 0.23 15.05 4.65
N THR A 245 -1.09 15.22 4.66
CA THR A 245 -1.75 16.48 4.28
C THR A 245 -1.63 17.52 5.40
N LEU A 246 -2.02 17.17 6.63
CA LEU A 246 -2.09 18.10 7.78
C LEU A 246 -0.77 18.27 8.53
N ARG A 247 0.18 17.35 8.35
CA ARG A 247 1.51 17.36 9.00
C ARG A 247 1.39 17.48 10.52
N TYR A 248 2.10 18.42 11.14
CA TYR A 248 2.11 18.63 12.59
C TYR A 248 0.71 18.85 13.20
N ASN A 249 -0.26 19.34 12.42
CA ASN A 249 -1.64 19.56 12.92
C ASN A 249 -2.42 18.26 13.16
N PHE A 250 -1.90 17.11 12.73
CA PHE A 250 -2.49 15.78 12.96
C PHE A 250 -1.51 14.81 13.62
N LEU A 251 -0.33 15.30 14.04
CA LEU A 251 0.75 14.46 14.54
C LEU A 251 0.38 13.79 15.86
N THR A 252 -0.29 14.52 16.76
CA THR A 252 -0.73 13.98 18.06
C THR A 252 -1.69 12.80 17.86
N GLU A 253 -2.69 12.97 17.00
CA GLU A 253 -3.67 11.94 16.66
C GLU A 253 -3.02 10.73 15.98
N ALA A 254 -2.02 10.97 15.12
CA ALA A 254 -1.26 9.88 14.49
C ALA A 254 -0.41 9.09 15.50
N LEU A 255 0.20 9.77 16.49
CA LEU A 255 0.96 9.13 17.56
C LEU A 255 0.05 8.34 18.50
N ASP A 256 -1.11 8.88 18.88
CA ASP A 256 -2.13 8.18 19.67
C ASP A 256 -2.59 6.91 18.95
N PHE A 257 -2.86 7.02 17.64
CA PHE A 257 -3.25 5.90 16.80
C PHE A 257 -2.15 4.81 16.76
N VAL A 258 -0.89 5.18 16.51
CA VAL A 258 0.23 4.21 16.55
C VAL A 258 0.37 3.57 17.93
N GLY A 259 0.17 4.32 19.01
CA GLY A 259 0.20 3.81 20.37
C GLY A 259 -0.86 2.74 20.64
N VAL A 260 -2.11 2.99 20.22
CA VAL A 260 -3.22 2.04 20.36
C VAL A 260 -3.02 0.79 19.50
N HIS A 261 -2.53 0.96 18.27
CA HIS A 261 -2.45 -0.12 17.28
C HIS A 261 -1.08 -0.82 17.23
N GLN A 262 -0.17 -0.52 18.15
CA GLN A 262 1.23 -0.98 18.11
C GLN A 262 1.40 -2.49 17.91
N GLU A 263 0.63 -3.33 18.62
CA GLU A 263 0.74 -4.79 18.52
C GLU A 263 0.38 -5.27 17.12
N ARG A 264 -0.71 -4.72 16.56
CA ARG A 264 -1.18 -5.09 15.22
C ARG A 264 -0.20 -4.63 14.16
N ILE A 265 0.34 -3.42 14.28
CA ILE A 265 1.37 -2.89 13.38
C ILE A 265 2.59 -3.82 13.39
N LEU A 266 3.12 -4.17 14.57
CA LEU A 266 4.27 -5.08 14.70
C LEU A 266 3.97 -6.48 14.14
N GLN A 267 2.75 -6.99 14.33
CA GLN A 267 2.32 -8.24 13.72
C GLN A 267 2.31 -8.17 12.19
N CYS A 268 1.81 -7.08 11.60
CA CYS A 268 1.81 -6.90 10.13
C CYS A 268 3.25 -6.87 9.57
N LEU A 269 4.20 -6.23 10.25
CA LEU A 269 5.61 -6.22 9.83
C LEU A 269 6.22 -7.63 9.90
N ASN A 270 5.91 -8.40 10.95
CA ASN A 270 6.39 -9.77 11.10
C ASN A 270 5.66 -10.80 10.23
N ALA A 271 4.44 -10.50 9.77
CA ALA A 271 3.67 -11.40 8.92
C ALA A 271 4.40 -11.72 7.61
N VAL A 272 5.11 -10.76 7.01
CA VAL A 272 5.90 -11.00 5.78
C VAL A 272 6.99 -12.07 5.98
N ARG A 273 7.47 -12.23 7.22
CA ARG A 273 8.46 -13.26 7.60
C ARG A 273 7.83 -14.64 7.78
N THR A 274 6.59 -14.70 8.27
CA THR A 274 5.99 -15.92 8.85
C THR A 274 4.75 -16.43 8.10
N VAL A 275 4.00 -15.57 7.41
CA VAL A 275 2.69 -15.85 6.81
C VAL A 275 2.56 -15.18 5.44
N GLN A 276 2.35 -16.01 4.40
CA GLN A 276 2.65 -15.65 3.00
C GLN A 276 1.39 -15.55 2.14
N SER A 277 0.42 -14.77 2.57
CA SER A 277 -0.75 -14.46 1.74
C SER A 277 -0.58 -13.10 1.04
N LEU A 278 -1.17 -12.94 -0.15
CA LEU A 278 -1.21 -11.65 -0.84
C LEU A 278 -1.89 -10.56 0.02
N ALA A 279 -2.89 -10.95 0.82
CA ALA A 279 -3.54 -10.05 1.77
C ALA A 279 -2.58 -9.56 2.86
N CYS A 280 -1.68 -10.40 3.36
CA CYS A 280 -0.65 -10.01 4.33
C CYS A 280 0.35 -9.02 3.72
N LEU A 281 0.74 -9.20 2.45
CA LEU A 281 1.59 -8.24 1.74
C LEU A 281 0.90 -6.89 1.56
N GLU A 282 -0.39 -6.89 1.22
CA GLU A 282 -1.18 -5.67 1.12
C GLU A 282 -1.29 -4.96 2.48
N GLU A 283 -1.54 -5.68 3.57
CA GLU A 283 -1.56 -5.10 4.92
C GLU A 283 -0.21 -4.48 5.29
N ALA A 284 0.89 -5.19 5.03
CA ALA A 284 2.23 -4.68 5.26
C ALA A 284 2.54 -3.43 4.42
N ASP A 285 2.13 -3.39 3.14
CA ASP A 285 2.37 -2.24 2.26
C ASP A 285 1.71 -0.94 2.77
N HIS A 286 0.46 -1.03 3.24
CA HIS A 286 -0.24 0.12 3.83
C HIS A 286 0.31 0.48 5.22
N THR A 287 0.65 -0.53 6.02
CA THR A 287 1.23 -0.32 7.36
C THR A 287 2.58 0.41 7.28
N VAL A 288 3.47 -0.04 6.39
CA VAL A 288 4.76 0.63 6.17
C VAL A 288 4.58 2.00 5.51
N GLY A 289 3.55 2.19 4.68
CA GLY A 289 3.19 3.50 4.13
C GLY A 289 2.93 4.54 5.22
N PHE A 290 2.11 4.18 6.21
CA PHE A 290 1.86 5.03 7.37
C PHE A 290 3.12 5.28 8.22
N ILE A 291 3.89 4.23 8.52
CA ILE A 291 5.16 4.36 9.27
C ILE A 291 6.14 5.29 8.55
N LEU A 292 6.24 5.20 7.23
CA LEU A 292 7.06 6.10 6.43
C LEU A 292 6.61 7.56 6.61
N GLN A 293 5.31 7.85 6.58
CA GLN A 293 4.85 9.22 6.84
C GLN A 293 5.20 9.68 8.26
N LEU A 294 5.00 8.83 9.27
CA LEU A 294 5.32 9.15 10.66
C LEU A 294 6.82 9.35 10.89
N SER A 295 7.67 8.63 10.15
CA SER A 295 9.12 8.77 10.23
C SER A 295 9.64 10.16 9.85
N ASN A 296 8.83 11.04 9.23
CA ASN A 296 9.19 12.45 9.04
C ASN A 296 9.24 13.26 10.35
N PHE A 297 8.67 12.73 11.43
CA PHE A 297 8.52 13.37 12.74
C PHE A 297 9.30 12.60 13.83
N THR A 298 10.54 12.23 13.53
CA THR A 298 11.32 11.33 14.39
C THR A 298 11.56 11.88 15.79
N LYS A 299 11.72 13.20 15.94
CA LYS A 299 12.01 13.83 17.23
C LYS A 299 10.80 13.74 18.16
N GLU A 300 9.64 14.09 17.63
CA GLU A 300 8.36 14.04 18.34
C GLU A 300 8.00 12.58 18.65
N TRP A 301 8.16 11.68 17.68
CA TRP A 301 7.93 10.26 17.91
C TRP A 301 8.86 9.70 19.00
N HIS A 302 10.15 10.00 18.93
CA HIS A 302 11.11 9.58 19.95
C HIS A 302 10.74 10.11 21.34
N PHE A 303 10.29 11.36 21.43
CA PHE A 303 9.89 11.98 22.69
C PHE A 303 8.67 11.30 23.30
N HIS A 304 7.63 11.03 22.50
CA HIS A 304 6.36 10.49 23.00
C HIS A 304 6.38 8.96 23.19
N LEU A 305 6.98 8.21 22.26
CA LEU A 305 6.93 6.74 22.22
C LEU A 305 8.32 6.13 21.91
N PRO A 306 9.35 6.35 22.74
CA PRO A 306 10.74 5.98 22.45
C PRO A 306 10.95 4.47 22.28
N GLN A 307 10.28 3.64 23.09
CA GLN A 307 10.40 2.18 23.01
C GLN A 307 9.76 1.66 21.72
N LEU A 308 8.55 2.11 21.41
CA LEU A 308 7.85 1.71 20.20
C LEU A 308 8.61 2.11 18.94
N MET A 309 9.23 3.29 18.92
CA MET A 309 10.08 3.70 17.80
C MET A 309 11.28 2.75 17.62
N ARG A 310 11.93 2.31 18.71
CA ARG A 310 13.01 1.32 18.65
C ARG A 310 12.51 -0.02 18.11
N ASP A 311 11.36 -0.49 18.60
CA ASP A 311 10.77 -1.75 18.13
C ASP A 311 10.43 -1.66 16.64
N MET A 312 9.89 -0.54 16.17
CA MET A 312 9.62 -0.30 14.75
C MET A 312 10.91 -0.30 13.91
N GLN A 313 11.98 0.37 14.36
CA GLN A 313 13.28 0.36 13.68
C GLN A 313 13.81 -1.06 13.47
N VAL A 314 13.80 -1.88 14.53
CA VAL A 314 14.24 -3.28 14.48
C VAL A 314 13.39 -4.08 13.50
N ASN A 315 12.06 -3.98 13.62
CA ASN A 315 11.14 -4.74 12.77
C ASN A 315 11.21 -4.32 11.29
N LEU A 316 11.44 -3.04 10.98
CA LEU A 316 11.69 -2.57 9.62
C LEU A 316 12.98 -3.15 9.04
N CYS A 317 14.06 -3.24 9.82
CA CYS A 317 15.30 -3.89 9.37
C CYS A 317 15.08 -5.38 9.05
N TYR A 318 14.35 -6.11 9.90
CA TYR A 318 14.00 -7.52 9.64
C TYR A 318 13.08 -7.67 8.43
N LEU A 319 12.15 -6.74 8.23
CA LEU A 319 11.29 -6.71 7.05
C LEU A 319 12.10 -6.51 5.76
N CYS A 320 13.06 -5.58 5.76
CA CYS A 320 14.00 -5.39 4.64
C CYS A 320 14.76 -6.69 4.31
N GLN A 321 15.22 -7.41 5.34
CA GLN A 321 15.89 -8.69 5.19
C GLN A 321 14.97 -9.75 4.56
N ALA A 322 13.76 -9.92 5.09
CA ALA A 322 12.79 -10.90 4.58
C ALA A 322 12.42 -10.62 3.12
N CYS A 323 12.09 -9.37 2.78
CA CYS A 323 11.80 -8.97 1.41
C CYS A 323 12.99 -9.24 0.47
N THR A 324 14.21 -8.93 0.90
CA THR A 324 15.43 -9.17 0.11
C THR A 324 15.65 -10.65 -0.15
N SER A 325 15.57 -11.50 0.87
CA SER A 325 15.75 -12.94 0.73
C SER A 325 14.67 -13.59 -0.15
N LEU A 326 13.41 -13.14 -0.04
CA LEU A 326 12.31 -13.58 -0.92
C LEU A 326 12.54 -13.19 -2.37
N LEU A 327 12.91 -11.93 -2.62
CA LEU A 327 13.18 -11.44 -3.98
C LEU A 327 14.42 -12.10 -4.60
N HIS A 328 15.39 -12.51 -3.78
CA HIS A 328 16.59 -13.22 -4.23
C HIS A 328 16.28 -14.63 -4.76
N SER A 329 15.34 -15.36 -4.14
CA SER A 329 15.03 -16.75 -4.50
C SER A 329 13.66 -16.92 -5.16
N ARG A 330 13.63 -16.89 -6.51
CA ARG A 330 12.43 -17.20 -7.31
C ARG A 330 11.82 -18.56 -6.97
N LYS A 331 12.65 -19.55 -6.64
CA LYS A 331 12.20 -20.91 -6.28
C LYS A 331 11.43 -20.94 -4.97
N MET A 332 11.86 -20.15 -3.97
CA MET A 332 11.11 -20.03 -2.72
C MET A 332 9.75 -19.39 -2.97
N LEU A 333 9.70 -18.28 -3.72
CA LEU A 333 8.43 -17.65 -4.11
C LEU A 333 7.48 -18.60 -4.86
N GLN A 334 8.00 -19.43 -5.77
CA GLN A 334 7.20 -20.44 -6.48
C GLN A 334 6.67 -21.52 -5.53
N HIS A 335 7.51 -22.06 -4.64
CA HIS A 335 7.08 -23.02 -3.62
C HIS A 335 5.99 -22.43 -2.70
N TYR A 336 6.10 -21.15 -2.34
CA TYR A 336 5.11 -20.42 -1.53
C TYR A 336 3.77 -20.22 -2.25
N LEU A 337 3.80 -19.95 -3.55
CA LEU A 337 2.57 -19.86 -4.35
C LEU A 337 1.91 -21.22 -4.55
N GLN A 338 2.70 -22.30 -4.67
CA GLN A 338 2.20 -23.65 -4.90
C GLN A 338 1.63 -24.33 -3.65
N THR A 339 2.23 -24.13 -2.47
CA THR A 339 1.71 -24.66 -1.19
C THR A 339 0.33 -24.11 -0.82
N LYS A 340 -0.06 -22.95 -1.34
CA LYS A 340 -1.40 -22.37 -1.16
C LYS A 340 -2.46 -22.91 -2.13
N ASN A 341 -2.04 -23.44 -3.29
CA ASN A 341 -2.94 -23.98 -4.30
C ASN A 341 -3.22 -25.49 -4.11
N GLY A 342 -2.47 -26.16 -3.23
CA GLY A 342 -2.64 -27.57 -2.92
C GLY A 342 -3.11 -27.78 -1.48
N ASP A 343 -4.43 -27.97 -1.31
CA ASP A 343 -4.94 -28.80 -0.20
C ASP A 343 -4.34 -30.21 -0.37
N SER A 344 -3.17 -30.43 0.21
CA SER A 344 -2.70 -31.78 0.52
C SER A 344 -2.55 -31.86 2.03
N LEU A 345 -3.69 -32.13 2.68
CA LEU A 345 -3.70 -32.68 4.03
C LEU A 345 -2.70 -33.85 4.10
N PRO A 346 -1.84 -33.94 5.13
CA PRO A 346 -1.12 -35.16 5.39
C PRO A 346 -2.16 -36.20 5.82
N SER A 347 -2.52 -37.12 4.91
CA SER A 347 -3.39 -38.25 5.25
C SER A 347 -2.74 -39.04 6.38
N SER A 348 -3.39 -39.04 7.53
CA SER A 348 -3.04 -39.82 8.71
C SER A 348 -2.90 -41.30 8.38
N VAL A 349 -1.77 -41.86 8.80
CA VAL A 349 -1.49 -43.25 9.20
C VAL A 349 -2.59 -44.28 8.89
N THR A 350 -2.42 -45.05 7.81
CA THR A 350 -2.81 -46.47 7.75
C THR A 350 -1.82 -47.25 6.88
N PRO A 351 -1.32 -48.43 7.30
CA PRO A 351 -0.31 -49.15 6.56
C PRO A 351 -0.92 -50.09 5.49
N ARG A 352 -0.35 -50.00 4.28
CA ARG A 352 -0.25 -51.03 3.21
C ARG A 352 -1.54 -51.70 2.69
N VAL A 353 -1.83 -51.49 1.40
CA VAL A 353 -1.80 -52.54 0.36
C VAL A 353 -1.41 -51.89 -0.99
N GLN A 354 -0.49 -52.53 -1.72
CA GLN A 354 0.03 -52.14 -3.02
C GLN A 354 -1.06 -51.97 -4.09
N ARG A 355 -1.05 -50.84 -4.81
CA ARG A 355 -1.55 -50.76 -6.19
C ARG A 355 -0.80 -49.69 -6.98
N ASN A 356 -0.38 -50.09 -8.18
CA ASN A 356 0.46 -49.44 -9.19
C ASN A 356 0.58 -47.90 -9.20
N PRO A 357 1.79 -47.35 -9.44
CA PRO A 357 1.96 -45.94 -9.78
C PRO A 357 1.59 -45.71 -11.25
N GLN A 358 0.32 -45.45 -11.54
CA GLN A 358 -0.03 -44.65 -12.72
C GLN A 358 0.08 -43.18 -12.31
N ALA A 359 1.28 -42.62 -12.51
CA ALA A 359 1.48 -41.19 -12.44
C ALA A 359 0.67 -40.54 -13.57
N SER A 360 -0.48 -39.98 -13.25
CA SER A 360 -1.16 -39.03 -14.14
C SER A 360 -0.31 -37.76 -14.18
N SER A 361 0.63 -37.69 -15.12
CA SER A 361 1.31 -36.47 -15.49
C SER A 361 0.30 -35.53 -16.16
N LYS A 362 -0.49 -34.81 -15.36
CA LYS A 362 -1.20 -33.63 -15.85
C LYS A 362 -0.12 -32.58 -16.11
N HIS A 363 0.31 -32.47 -17.36
CA HIS A 363 1.08 -31.31 -17.80
C HIS A 363 0.25 -30.05 -17.49
N PRO A 364 0.84 -29.02 -16.84
CA PRO A 364 0.14 -27.76 -16.62
C PRO A 364 -0.25 -27.17 -17.98
N SER A 365 -1.48 -26.67 -18.09
CA SER A 365 -1.93 -26.00 -19.32
C SER A 365 -1.15 -24.69 -19.49
N PRO A 366 -0.86 -24.25 -20.72
CA PRO A 366 -0.14 -22.99 -20.99
C PRO A 366 -0.85 -21.75 -20.38
N GLU A 367 -2.17 -21.81 -20.21
CA GLU A 367 -2.95 -20.77 -19.51
C GLU A 367 -2.68 -20.73 -17.99
N SER A 368 -2.45 -21.89 -17.37
CA SER A 368 -2.11 -21.99 -15.94
C SER A 368 -0.70 -21.45 -15.66
N GLU A 369 0.26 -21.71 -16.54
CA GLU A 369 1.64 -21.21 -16.42
C GLU A 369 1.69 -19.68 -16.56
N ALA A 370 0.92 -19.10 -17.49
CA ALA A 370 0.82 -17.65 -17.66
C ALA A 370 0.21 -16.96 -16.43
N ALA A 371 -0.82 -17.56 -15.82
CA ALA A 371 -1.44 -17.05 -14.60
C ALA A 371 -0.49 -17.11 -13.39
N GLU A 372 0.26 -18.21 -13.23
CA GLU A 372 1.27 -18.37 -12.17
C GLU A 372 2.40 -17.34 -12.33
N GLN A 373 2.87 -17.12 -13.56
CA GLN A 373 3.89 -16.12 -13.85
C GLN A 373 3.42 -14.68 -13.56
N LYS A 374 2.14 -14.38 -13.83
CA LYS A 374 1.52 -13.09 -13.48
C LYS A 374 1.41 -12.92 -11.96
N ALA A 375 0.98 -13.94 -11.24
CA ALA A 375 0.89 -13.92 -9.78
C ALA A 375 2.27 -13.71 -9.13
N LEU A 376 3.31 -14.39 -9.65
CA LEU A 376 4.69 -14.21 -9.20
C LEU A 376 5.18 -12.76 -9.36
N LEU A 377 4.89 -12.14 -10.50
CA LEU A 377 5.24 -10.73 -10.74
C LEU A 377 4.53 -9.78 -9.77
N MET A 378 3.25 -10.02 -9.48
CA MET A 378 2.49 -9.23 -8.50
C MET A 378 3.08 -9.32 -7.10
N VAL A 379 3.50 -10.52 -6.67
CA VAL A 379 4.16 -10.72 -5.37
C VAL A 379 5.52 -10.02 -5.35
N GLN A 380 6.34 -10.18 -6.39
CA GLN A 380 7.64 -9.50 -6.49
C GLN A 380 7.49 -7.98 -6.43
N TYR A 381 6.51 -7.43 -7.13
CA TYR A 381 6.22 -6.00 -7.10
C TYR A 381 5.77 -5.52 -5.72
N SER A 382 4.92 -6.29 -5.05
CA SER A 382 4.44 -5.98 -3.70
C SER A 382 5.58 -6.01 -2.67
N LEU A 383 6.43 -7.04 -2.72
CA LEU A 383 7.64 -7.14 -1.88
C LEU A 383 8.59 -5.97 -2.12
N LEU A 384 8.77 -5.58 -3.39
CA LEU A 384 9.61 -4.45 -3.73
C LEU A 384 9.04 -3.14 -3.16
N LYS A 385 7.74 -2.88 -3.26
CA LYS A 385 7.10 -1.69 -2.66
C LYS A 385 7.32 -1.62 -1.15
N ILE A 386 7.07 -2.72 -0.45
CA ILE A 386 7.27 -2.82 1.01
C ILE A 386 8.73 -2.54 1.35
N LEU A 387 9.66 -3.16 0.64
CA LEU A 387 11.10 -2.96 0.81
C LEU A 387 11.50 -1.50 0.57
N SER A 388 11.06 -0.90 -0.52
CA SER A 388 11.34 0.50 -0.85
C SER A 388 10.86 1.46 0.23
N LYS A 389 9.61 1.30 0.69
CA LYS A 389 9.05 2.15 1.77
C LYS A 389 9.76 1.91 3.10
N SER A 390 10.13 0.67 3.41
CA SER A 390 10.86 0.33 4.65
C SER A 390 12.25 0.98 4.67
N LEU A 391 13.00 0.89 3.57
CA LEU A 391 14.30 1.56 3.43
C LEU A 391 14.17 3.08 3.52
N ALA A 392 13.14 3.65 2.89
CA ALA A 392 12.86 5.07 2.97
C ALA A 392 12.50 5.52 4.39
N ALA A 393 11.78 4.70 5.17
CA ALA A 393 11.47 5.00 6.58
C ALA A 393 12.74 4.93 7.44
N LEU A 394 13.56 3.88 7.25
CA LEU A 394 14.84 3.71 7.94
C LEU A 394 15.81 4.87 7.68
N ARG A 395 15.72 5.52 6.52
CA ARG A 395 16.52 6.71 6.18
C ARG A 395 16.34 7.84 7.19
N HIS A 396 15.15 7.99 7.78
CA HIS A 396 14.89 9.02 8.78
C HIS A 396 15.48 8.69 10.16
N PHE A 397 15.81 7.42 10.41
CA PHE A 397 16.37 6.93 11.68
C PHE A 397 17.90 6.83 11.67
N THR A 398 18.55 7.39 10.65
CA THR A 398 20.01 7.39 10.51
C THR A 398 20.51 8.83 10.30
N PRO A 399 21.79 9.14 10.59
CA PRO A 399 22.33 10.48 10.36
C PRO A 399 22.21 10.91 8.90
N ASP A 400 22.06 12.21 8.66
CA ASP A 400 22.10 12.68 7.28
C ASP A 400 23.49 12.45 6.65
N VAL A 401 23.51 11.90 5.43
CA VAL A 401 24.75 11.54 4.72
C VAL A 401 25.66 12.75 4.52
N CYS A 402 25.12 13.92 4.17
CA CYS A 402 25.93 15.12 3.97
C CYS A 402 26.51 15.59 5.31
N GLN A 403 25.69 15.64 6.36
CA GLN A 403 26.13 16.08 7.69
C GLN A 403 27.22 15.15 8.26
N ILE A 404 27.02 13.83 8.17
CA ILE A 404 27.97 12.85 8.74
C ILE A 404 29.24 12.69 7.91
N LEU A 405 29.23 12.99 6.62
CA LEU A 405 30.46 13.00 5.82
C LEU A 405 31.30 14.25 6.08
N LEU A 406 30.65 15.41 6.30
CA LEU A 406 31.32 16.70 6.47
C LEU A 406 31.84 16.97 7.87
N ASP A 407 31.67 16.03 8.81
CA ASP A 407 32.10 16.20 10.20
C ASP A 407 31.51 17.41 10.92
N GLN A 408 30.24 17.71 10.61
CA GLN A 408 29.46 18.58 11.47
C GLN A 408 29.29 17.85 12.82
N SER A 409 29.39 18.57 13.93
CA SER A 409 29.32 18.06 15.31
C SER A 409 27.96 17.43 15.62
N LEU A 410 27.72 16.25 15.04
CA LEU A 410 26.53 15.44 15.19
C LEU A 410 26.62 14.66 16.50
N ASP A 411 25.53 14.67 17.27
CA ASP A 411 25.40 13.73 18.37
C ASP A 411 25.05 12.34 17.84
N LEU A 412 26.07 11.47 17.76
CA LEU A 412 25.88 10.09 17.30
C LEU A 412 25.05 9.25 18.28
N ALA A 413 24.89 9.68 19.54
CA ALA A 413 24.09 8.96 20.52
C ALA A 413 22.59 9.00 20.20
N GLU A 414 22.13 9.99 19.43
CA GLU A 414 20.74 10.07 18.95
C GLU A 414 20.40 8.95 17.95
N TYR A 415 21.41 8.31 17.35
CA TYR A 415 21.23 7.36 16.25
C TYR A 415 21.70 5.94 16.60
N ASN A 416 20.74 5.01 16.60
CA ASN A 416 21.00 3.59 16.81
C ASN A 416 21.81 2.98 15.65
N VAL A 417 22.59 1.93 15.96
CA VAL A 417 23.13 1.04 14.93
C VAL A 417 21.98 0.15 14.44
N LEU A 418 21.57 0.35 13.20
CA LEU A 418 20.44 -0.36 12.60
C LEU A 418 20.85 -1.70 11.96
N PHE A 419 22.12 -1.83 11.56
CA PHE A 419 22.64 -3.00 10.87
C PHE A 419 23.94 -3.49 11.52
N VAL A 420 24.02 -4.78 11.78
CA VAL A 420 25.22 -5.40 12.38
C VAL A 420 26.37 -5.51 11.38
N LEU A 421 27.62 -5.48 11.87
CA LEU A 421 28.83 -5.66 11.06
C LEU A 421 28.95 -7.11 10.55
N SER A 422 28.24 -7.41 9.49
CA SER A 422 28.39 -8.61 8.67
C SER A 422 28.10 -8.28 7.21
N PHE A 423 28.78 -8.95 6.30
CA PHE A 423 28.64 -8.78 4.84
C PHE A 423 28.05 -10.04 4.18
N THR A 424 27.62 -11.00 4.99
CA THR A 424 26.99 -12.24 4.53
C THR A 424 25.63 -11.96 3.88
N THR A 425 25.35 -12.62 2.77
CA THR A 425 24.03 -12.57 2.12
C THR A 425 22.94 -13.08 3.07
N PRO A 426 21.78 -12.40 3.18
CA PRO A 426 20.75 -12.77 4.14
C PRO A 426 20.04 -14.08 3.78
N ALA A 427 19.90 -14.98 4.76
CA ALA A 427 19.06 -16.17 4.66
C ALA A 427 17.62 -15.86 5.09
N PHE A 428 16.65 -16.57 4.51
CA PHE A 428 15.22 -16.31 4.72
C PHE A 428 14.72 -16.74 6.11
N ASP A 429 15.31 -17.78 6.71
CA ASP A 429 14.86 -18.41 7.96
C ASP A 429 15.88 -18.27 9.08
N SER A 430 16.49 -17.10 9.20
CA SER A 430 17.51 -16.88 10.23
C SER A 430 17.06 -15.80 11.20
N ASP A 431 17.02 -16.13 12.50
CA ASP A 431 17.02 -15.18 13.64
C ASP A 431 18.31 -14.32 13.70
N VAL A 432 19.05 -14.28 12.59
CA VAL A 432 20.26 -13.49 12.41
C VAL A 432 19.85 -12.06 12.16
N ALA A 433 20.45 -11.16 12.94
CA ALA A 433 20.21 -9.74 12.85
C ALA A 433 20.54 -9.18 11.45
N PRO A 434 19.74 -8.24 10.92
CA PRO A 434 20.01 -7.54 9.68
C PRO A 434 21.38 -6.87 9.67
N SER A 435 22.08 -6.98 8.55
CA SER A 435 23.49 -6.59 8.43
C SER A 435 23.77 -5.74 7.19
N PHE A 436 25.00 -5.22 7.07
CA PHE A 436 25.44 -4.57 5.82
C PHE A 436 25.32 -5.49 4.60
N GLY A 437 25.48 -6.80 4.79
CA GLY A 437 25.22 -7.82 3.78
C GLY A 437 23.77 -7.83 3.28
N THR A 438 22.81 -7.49 4.14
CA THR A 438 21.40 -7.33 3.75
C THR A 438 21.24 -6.20 2.73
N LEU A 439 21.79 -5.01 3.01
CA LEU A 439 21.72 -3.85 2.12
C LEU A 439 22.43 -4.12 0.77
N LEU A 440 23.60 -4.75 0.81
CA LEU A 440 24.36 -5.12 -0.38
C LEU A 440 23.61 -6.15 -1.23
N ALA A 441 22.98 -7.14 -0.60
CA ALA A 441 22.13 -8.12 -1.27
C ALA A 441 20.91 -7.46 -1.90
N THR A 442 20.30 -6.46 -1.25
CA THR A 442 19.19 -5.69 -1.82
C THR A 442 19.59 -4.98 -3.10
N VAL A 443 20.75 -4.32 -3.13
CA VAL A 443 21.26 -3.65 -4.34
C VAL A 443 21.49 -4.66 -5.46
N ASN A 444 22.07 -5.82 -5.16
CA ASN A 444 22.26 -6.90 -6.14
C ASN A 444 20.94 -7.43 -6.69
N VAL A 445 19.93 -7.65 -5.83
CA VAL A 445 18.59 -8.07 -6.23
C VAL A 445 17.95 -7.05 -7.16
N ALA A 446 18.00 -5.76 -6.79
CA ALA A 446 17.44 -4.69 -7.61
C ALA A 446 18.13 -4.60 -8.99
N LEU A 447 19.47 -4.69 -9.02
CA LEU A 447 20.26 -4.70 -10.26
C LEU A 447 19.93 -5.91 -11.14
N ASN A 448 19.78 -7.10 -10.55
CA ASN A 448 19.40 -8.31 -11.29
C ASN A 448 17.99 -8.17 -11.88
N MET A 449 17.02 -7.69 -11.10
CA MET A 449 15.66 -7.45 -11.59
C MET A 449 15.64 -6.42 -12.73
N LEU A 450 16.46 -5.38 -12.62
CA LEU A 450 16.61 -4.37 -13.65
C LEU A 450 17.19 -4.95 -14.95
N GLY A 451 18.21 -5.81 -14.85
CA GLY A 451 18.77 -6.52 -16.00
C GLY A 451 17.78 -7.47 -16.68
N GLU A 452 16.90 -8.12 -15.91
CA GLU A 452 15.84 -9.00 -16.44
C GLU A 452 14.73 -8.23 -17.18
N LEU A 453 14.44 -6.99 -16.76
CA LEU A 453 13.47 -6.12 -17.43
C LEU A 453 13.94 -5.69 -18.83
N ASP A 454 15.22 -5.41 -19.00
CA ASP A 454 15.75 -4.99 -20.30
C ASP A 454 15.91 -6.15 -21.28
N LYS A 455 16.16 -7.38 -20.81
CA LYS A 455 16.18 -8.57 -21.68
C LYS A 455 14.83 -8.87 -22.33
N LYS A 456 13.72 -8.44 -21.72
CA LYS A 456 12.35 -8.67 -22.21
C LYS A 456 11.88 -7.63 -23.25
N LYS A 457 12.71 -6.65 -23.63
CA LYS A 457 12.39 -5.58 -24.60
C LYS A 457 12.82 -5.89 -26.05
N GLU A 458 12.94 -7.15 -26.45
CA GLU A 458 13.10 -7.48 -27.88
C GLU A 458 11.76 -7.35 -28.66
N PRO A 459 11.79 -6.93 -29.95
CA PRO A 459 10.64 -6.30 -30.58
C PRO A 459 9.61 -7.32 -31.09
N PHE A 460 8.44 -7.37 -30.45
CA PHE A 460 7.21 -7.88 -31.08
C PHE A 460 6.41 -6.71 -31.69
N PRO A 461 5.68 -6.90 -32.81
CA PRO A 461 5.02 -5.83 -33.54
C PRO A 461 3.99 -5.09 -32.69
N GLN A 462 4.02 -3.76 -32.79
CA GLN A 462 3.21 -2.81 -32.05
C GLN A 462 1.72 -2.92 -32.39
N ALA A 463 0.92 -3.47 -31.48
CA ALA A 463 -0.54 -3.24 -31.50
C ALA A 463 -1.24 -3.24 -30.12
N ALA A 464 -0.53 -3.46 -29.00
CA ALA A 464 -1.18 -3.53 -27.66
C ALA A 464 -0.36 -2.91 -26.50
N GLY A 465 0.55 -1.97 -26.78
CA GLY A 465 1.69 -1.67 -25.87
C GLY A 465 1.61 -0.49 -24.90
N LEU A 466 0.55 0.34 -24.90
CA LEU A 466 0.58 1.61 -24.14
C LEU A 466 0.61 1.40 -22.61
N ASN A 467 -0.18 0.47 -22.07
CA ASN A 467 -0.26 0.23 -20.62
C ASN A 467 0.96 -0.54 -20.04
N MET A 468 1.62 -1.39 -20.83
CA MET A 468 2.81 -2.13 -20.37
C MET A 468 4.07 -1.26 -20.29
N GLN A 469 4.20 -0.26 -21.18
CA GLN A 469 5.36 0.64 -21.14
C GLN A 469 5.37 1.52 -19.89
N GLU A 470 4.21 1.99 -19.45
CA GLU A 470 4.06 2.82 -18.24
C GLU A 470 4.39 2.02 -16.97
N GLY A 471 3.81 0.81 -16.82
CA GLY A 471 4.15 -0.08 -15.71
C GLY A 471 5.64 -0.45 -15.63
N THR A 472 6.30 -0.61 -16.79
CA THR A 472 7.75 -0.88 -16.86
C THR A 472 8.59 0.33 -16.41
N LYS A 473 8.18 1.55 -16.77
CA LYS A 473 8.85 2.79 -16.32
C LYS A 473 8.70 2.98 -14.81
N THR A 474 7.51 2.74 -14.26
CA THR A 474 7.24 2.83 -12.81
C THR A 474 8.07 1.83 -12.03
N LEU A 475 8.15 0.58 -12.50
CA LEU A 475 8.98 -0.46 -11.87
C LEU A 475 10.47 -0.12 -11.91
N LYS A 476 10.97 0.38 -13.04
CA LYS A 476 12.37 0.85 -13.14
C LYS A 476 12.64 1.96 -12.13
N SER A 477 11.75 2.94 -12.01
CA SER A 477 11.87 4.04 -11.05
C SER A 477 11.89 3.53 -9.60
N LEU A 478 11.04 2.56 -9.27
CA LEU A 478 11.01 1.92 -7.95
C LEU A 478 12.31 1.16 -7.62
N LEU A 479 12.89 0.45 -8.60
CA LEU A 479 14.18 -0.23 -8.44
C LEU A 479 15.33 0.76 -8.19
N MET A 480 15.36 1.87 -8.94
CA MET A 480 16.34 2.94 -8.74
C MET A 480 16.20 3.59 -7.36
N PHE A 481 14.96 3.92 -6.97
CA PHE A 481 14.64 4.46 -5.65
C PHE A 481 15.05 3.51 -4.52
N THR A 482 14.88 2.20 -4.72
CA THR A 482 15.31 1.17 -3.76
C THR A 482 16.82 1.18 -3.59
N MET A 483 17.58 1.19 -4.69
CA MET A 483 19.04 1.24 -4.65
C MET A 483 19.55 2.53 -4.00
N GLU A 484 18.92 3.67 -4.29
CA GLU A 484 19.27 4.96 -3.68
C GLU A 484 19.15 4.93 -2.16
N ASN A 485 18.01 4.48 -1.63
CA ASN A 485 17.82 4.39 -0.18
C ASN A 485 18.77 3.35 0.46
N CYS A 486 19.06 2.24 -0.22
CA CYS A 486 20.08 1.29 0.25
C CYS A 486 21.47 1.92 0.35
N PHE A 487 21.92 2.64 -0.68
CA PHE A 487 23.22 3.31 -0.65
C PHE A 487 23.27 4.41 0.39
N TYR A 488 22.19 5.18 0.55
CA TYR A 488 22.10 6.19 1.60
C TYR A 488 22.28 5.57 2.99
N LEU A 489 21.49 4.53 3.31
CA LEU A 489 21.58 3.81 4.59
C LEU A 489 22.96 3.21 4.81
N LEU A 490 23.52 2.58 3.79
CA LEU A 490 24.85 1.96 3.85
C LEU A 490 25.93 2.99 4.16
N ILE A 491 25.95 4.13 3.46
CA ILE A 491 26.91 5.21 3.71
C ILE A 491 26.72 5.79 5.11
N SER A 492 25.48 6.14 5.48
CA SER A 492 25.15 6.76 6.76
C SER A 492 25.51 5.86 7.94
N GLN A 493 25.08 4.59 7.93
CA GLN A 493 25.35 3.63 9.00
C GLN A 493 26.83 3.23 9.06
N ALA A 494 27.53 3.13 7.92
CA ALA A 494 28.96 2.89 7.92
C ALA A 494 29.72 4.06 8.55
N MET A 495 29.37 5.30 8.22
CA MET A 495 30.00 6.47 8.83
C MET A 495 29.68 6.59 10.33
N ARG A 496 28.43 6.31 10.72
CA ARG A 496 28.02 6.23 12.13
C ARG A 496 28.84 5.18 12.89
N TYR A 497 29.08 4.02 12.28
CA TYR A 497 29.92 2.96 12.86
C TYR A 497 31.40 3.36 12.97
N LEU A 498 31.98 3.95 11.92
CA LEU A 498 33.39 4.35 11.89
C LEU A 498 33.70 5.49 12.87
N ARG A 499 32.74 6.40 13.08
CA ARG A 499 32.88 7.55 13.97
C ARG A 499 32.54 7.27 15.43
N ASP A 500 31.82 6.18 15.71
CA ASP A 500 31.50 5.79 17.08
C ASP A 500 32.78 5.47 17.88
N PRO A 501 33.07 6.21 18.98
CA PRO A 501 34.26 5.96 19.78
C PRO A 501 34.22 4.63 20.55
N ALA A 502 33.05 4.04 20.78
CA ALA A 502 32.90 2.77 21.48
C ALA A 502 33.26 1.56 20.61
N VAL A 503 33.33 1.71 19.29
CA VAL A 503 33.66 0.63 18.36
C VAL A 503 35.17 0.37 18.35
N HIS A 504 35.55 -0.90 18.51
CA HIS A 504 36.95 -1.32 18.57
C HIS A 504 37.69 -1.00 17.24
N PRO A 505 38.94 -0.48 17.27
CA PRO A 505 39.69 -0.11 16.06
C PRO A 505 39.83 -1.23 15.03
N ARG A 506 39.95 -2.49 15.48
CA ARG A 506 39.98 -3.67 14.61
C ARG A 506 38.70 -3.82 13.78
N ASP A 507 37.54 -3.59 14.38
CA ASP A 507 36.25 -3.70 13.69
C ASP A 507 36.03 -2.54 12.73
N LYS A 508 36.55 -1.34 13.05
CA LYS A 508 36.59 -0.22 12.10
C LYS A 508 37.44 -0.56 10.88
N GLN A 509 38.60 -1.17 11.08
CA GLN A 509 39.46 -1.58 9.97
C GLN A 509 38.81 -2.68 9.12
N ARG A 510 38.16 -3.65 9.76
CA ARG A 510 37.38 -4.69 9.08
C ARG A 510 36.25 -4.07 8.24
N MET A 511 35.47 -3.16 8.82
CA MET A 511 34.44 -2.39 8.12
C MET A 511 35.00 -1.70 6.87
N LYS A 512 36.10 -0.94 7.02
CA LYS A 512 36.74 -0.24 5.89
C LYS A 512 37.12 -1.20 4.77
N GLN A 513 37.76 -2.32 5.10
CA GLN A 513 38.26 -3.30 4.13
C GLN A 513 37.12 -4.03 3.40
N GLU A 514 36.21 -4.66 4.15
CA GLU A 514 35.13 -5.47 3.59
C GLU A 514 34.14 -4.59 2.81
N LEU A 515 33.72 -3.45 3.37
CA LEU A 515 32.79 -2.53 2.69
C LEU A 515 33.39 -1.97 1.40
N SER A 516 34.67 -1.59 1.42
CA SER A 516 35.34 -1.07 0.22
C SER A 516 35.42 -2.12 -0.89
N SER A 517 35.71 -3.38 -0.54
CA SER A 517 35.77 -4.51 -1.47
C SER A 517 34.39 -4.78 -2.11
N GLU A 518 33.36 -4.88 -1.27
CA GLU A 518 31.98 -5.16 -1.71
C GLU A 518 31.42 -4.03 -2.59
N LEU A 519 31.58 -2.77 -2.17
CA LEU A 519 31.15 -1.62 -2.96
C LEU A 519 31.90 -1.49 -4.28
N SER A 520 33.21 -1.79 -4.30
CA SER A 520 33.99 -1.77 -5.55
C SER A 520 33.50 -2.83 -6.55
N THR A 521 33.14 -4.01 -6.04
CA THR A 521 32.55 -5.09 -6.84
C THR A 521 31.17 -4.69 -7.38
N LEU A 522 30.31 -4.13 -6.52
CA LEU A 522 28.98 -3.63 -6.92
C LEU A 522 29.05 -2.50 -7.95
N LEU A 523 29.91 -1.50 -7.73
CA LEU A 523 30.12 -0.39 -8.67
C LEU A 523 30.62 -0.90 -10.03
N SER A 524 31.45 -1.94 -10.04
CA SER A 524 31.89 -2.59 -11.27
C SER A 524 30.70 -3.22 -12.01
N SER A 525 29.82 -3.94 -11.32
CA SER A 525 28.60 -4.51 -11.89
C SER A 525 27.62 -3.44 -12.41
N LEU A 526 27.39 -2.39 -11.63
CA LEU A 526 26.56 -1.24 -12.02
C LEU A 526 27.11 -0.55 -13.27
N SER A 527 28.41 -0.23 -13.28
CA SER A 527 29.05 0.42 -14.42
C SER A 527 28.95 -0.43 -15.70
N ARG A 528 29.07 -1.75 -15.61
CA ARG A 528 28.88 -2.67 -16.74
C ARG A 528 27.44 -2.66 -17.24
N TYR A 529 26.46 -2.65 -16.35
CA TYR A 529 25.05 -2.60 -16.71
C TYR A 529 24.70 -1.29 -17.43
N PHE A 530 25.05 -0.12 -16.87
CA PHE A 530 24.72 1.18 -17.48
C PHE A 530 25.53 1.48 -18.75
N ARG A 531 26.76 0.97 -18.89
CA ARG A 531 27.52 1.07 -20.16
C ARG A 531 26.87 0.31 -21.31
N ARG A 532 26.16 -0.80 -21.05
CA ARG A 532 25.45 -1.58 -22.08
C ARG A 532 24.20 -0.90 -22.63
N GLY A 533 23.67 0.12 -21.94
CA GLY A 533 22.45 0.83 -22.34
C GLY A 533 22.64 2.09 -23.20
N GLY A 534 23.86 2.44 -23.59
CA GLY A 534 24.11 3.56 -24.51
C GLY A 534 23.76 3.20 -25.96
N PRO A 535 23.25 4.13 -26.79
CA PRO A 535 22.96 3.84 -28.19
C PRO A 535 24.25 3.40 -28.90
N SER A 536 24.26 2.15 -29.36
CA SER A 536 25.24 1.67 -30.33
C SER A 536 24.97 2.37 -31.65
N SER A 537 25.75 3.41 -31.95
CA SER A 537 25.78 4.02 -33.29
C SER A 537 26.15 2.94 -34.33
N PRO A 538 25.45 2.87 -35.48
CA PRO A 538 25.80 1.91 -36.52
C PRO A 538 27.14 2.33 -37.13
N ALA A 539 28.10 1.41 -37.09
CA ALA A 539 29.36 1.55 -37.80
C ALA A 539 29.10 1.46 -39.31
N SER A 540 29.17 2.59 -40.01
CA SER A 540 29.47 2.58 -41.45
C SER A 540 30.92 2.12 -41.61
N GLY A 541 31.12 1.04 -42.36
CA GLY A 541 32.45 0.54 -42.68
C GLY A 541 33.27 1.54 -43.48
N VAL A 542 34.60 1.45 -43.33
CA VAL A 542 35.62 1.47 -44.40
C VAL A 542 37.03 1.37 -43.75
N LEU A 543 37.73 0.30 -44.12
CA LEU A 543 39.19 0.03 -44.17
C LEU A 543 40.11 0.14 -42.93
N PRO A 544 41.17 -0.69 -42.84
CA PRO A 544 42.13 -0.68 -41.74
C PRO A 544 43.34 0.22 -42.02
N SER A 545 43.75 1.00 -41.02
CA SER A 545 45.11 1.53 -40.90
C SER A 545 45.49 1.75 -39.43
N PRO A 546 46.77 1.59 -39.07
CA PRO A 546 47.17 1.27 -37.71
C PRO A 546 47.71 2.50 -36.98
N GLN A 547 47.11 2.88 -35.85
CA GLN A 547 47.78 3.47 -34.67
C GLN A 547 46.73 4.07 -33.71
N GLY A 548 46.98 3.88 -32.42
CA GLY A 548 46.35 4.70 -31.37
C GLY A 548 45.26 3.99 -30.57
N LYS A 549 45.64 3.49 -29.39
CA LYS A 549 44.69 3.11 -28.34
C LYS A 549 43.86 4.35 -27.96
N SER A 550 42.59 4.37 -28.33
CA SER A 550 41.59 5.25 -27.70
C SER A 550 40.53 4.40 -27.02
N ALA A 551 40.83 3.98 -25.78
CA ALA A 551 39.80 3.57 -24.86
C ALA A 551 38.89 4.79 -24.63
N SER A 552 37.66 4.75 -25.14
CA SER A 552 36.63 5.74 -24.87
C SER A 552 36.30 5.75 -23.37
N LYS A 553 37.04 6.54 -22.61
CA LYS A 553 36.62 7.00 -21.29
C LYS A 553 35.43 7.93 -21.52
N LEU A 554 34.22 7.39 -21.37
CA LEU A 554 33.07 8.20 -20.97
C LEU A 554 33.51 9.02 -19.75
N GLY A 555 33.52 10.35 -19.89
CA GLY A 555 33.80 11.28 -18.80
C GLY A 555 32.75 11.14 -17.68
N PRO A 556 33.04 11.67 -16.49
CA PRO A 556 32.16 11.58 -15.32
C PRO A 556 30.78 12.23 -15.51
N GLU A 557 30.57 13.05 -16.54
CA GLU A 557 29.33 13.81 -16.76
C GLU A 557 28.12 12.96 -17.19
N GLY A 558 28.32 11.71 -17.66
CA GLY A 558 27.24 10.80 -18.04
C GLY A 558 26.83 9.78 -16.98
N GLN A 559 27.44 9.81 -15.79
CA GLN A 559 27.20 8.82 -14.74
C GLN A 559 26.17 9.35 -13.73
N GLU A 560 25.20 8.52 -13.32
CA GLU A 560 24.19 8.94 -12.34
C GLU A 560 24.85 9.49 -11.05
N PRO A 561 24.39 10.64 -10.52
CA PRO A 561 25.01 11.32 -9.36
C PRO A 561 25.21 10.42 -8.14
N LEU A 562 24.25 9.51 -7.90
CA LEU A 562 24.32 8.52 -6.83
C LEU A 562 25.57 7.64 -6.93
N PHE A 563 25.92 7.17 -8.12
CA PHE A 563 27.09 6.32 -8.29
C PHE A 563 28.40 7.09 -8.12
N GLN A 564 28.41 8.37 -8.48
CA GLN A 564 29.55 9.24 -8.22
C GLN A 564 29.76 9.43 -6.72
N LEU A 565 28.67 9.62 -5.96
CA LEU A 565 28.70 9.70 -4.50
C LEU A 565 29.26 8.41 -3.88
N VAL A 566 28.75 7.23 -4.29
CA VAL A 566 29.24 5.94 -3.78
C VAL A 566 30.71 5.74 -4.14
N GLN A 567 31.16 6.11 -5.35
CA GLN A 567 32.58 6.06 -5.72
C GLN A 567 33.45 6.99 -4.86
N ALA A 568 32.99 8.22 -4.61
CA ALA A 568 33.69 9.17 -3.76
C ALA A 568 33.78 8.64 -2.32
N PHE A 569 32.69 8.07 -1.81
CA PHE A 569 32.64 7.43 -0.50
C PHE A 569 33.63 6.26 -0.38
N VAL A 570 33.69 5.35 -1.36
CA VAL A 570 34.66 4.24 -1.34
C VAL A 570 36.10 4.76 -1.24
N ARG A 571 36.45 5.81 -2.00
CA ARG A 571 37.78 6.44 -1.91
C ARG A 571 38.03 7.09 -0.56
N HIS A 572 37.00 7.67 0.07
CA HIS A 572 37.09 8.26 1.40
C HIS A 572 37.36 7.19 2.47
N VAL A 573 36.63 6.08 2.44
CA VAL A 573 36.78 4.97 3.39
C VAL A 573 38.15 4.26 3.26
N GLN A 574 38.70 4.21 2.04
CA GLN A 574 40.03 3.64 1.77
C GLN A 574 41.19 4.51 2.29
N ARG A 575 40.96 5.81 2.47
CA ARG A 575 41.91 6.72 3.12
C ARG A 575 41.80 6.58 4.64
#